data_AF-A0A1W1V1L2-F1
#
_entry.id   AF-A0A1W1V1L2-F1
#
_cell.length_a   1.000
_cell.length_b   1.000
_cell.length_c   1.000
_cell.angle_alpha   90.00
_cell.angle_beta   90.00
_cell.angle_gamma   90.00
#
_symmetry.space_group_name_H-M   'P 1'
#
loop_
_entity.id
_entity.type
_entity.pdbx_description
1 polymer ?
#
loop_
_entity_poly.entity_id
_entity_poly.type
_entity_poly.pdbx_seq_one_letter_code
_entity_poly.pdbx_strand_id
1 'polypeptide(L)'
;MKLYELTNIYNSLLDMDLEGDELKAHLTNIEDAIEEKADGIAKVLKTMDAEAIALKDEETRLAEKRKALENRSKNLKAYLQEQMLLVDKKKIKTTLFSFNIQKNAPSLKIIDESKVPEEFFIIERKLNKTELKNAVKDGLYADAATLESSESLRIR
;
A
#
# COMPACT_ATOMS: atom_id res chain seq x y z
N MET A 1 1.90 22.35 -5.72
CA MET A 1 2.45 23.70 -5.47
C MET A 1 3.96 23.55 -5.58
N LYS A 2 4.61 24.14 -6.60
CA LYS A 2 6.04 23.90 -6.85
C LYS A 2 6.87 24.59 -5.74
N LEU A 3 7.69 23.81 -5.01
CA LEU A 3 8.42 24.25 -3.80
C LEU A 3 9.70 25.03 -4.15
N TYR A 4 10.27 24.79 -5.32
CA TYR A 4 11.52 25.39 -5.80
C TYR A 4 11.33 26.06 -7.16
N GLU A 5 12.07 27.14 -7.38
CA GLU A 5 12.27 27.69 -8.72
C GLU A 5 13.27 26.80 -9.47
N LEU A 6 12.80 26.18 -10.55
CA LEU A 6 13.57 25.31 -11.42
C LEU A 6 13.94 26.06 -12.71
N THR A 7 15.11 25.77 -13.26
CA THR A 7 15.45 26.18 -14.63
C THR A 7 14.44 25.57 -15.61
N ASN A 8 14.12 26.27 -16.70
CA ASN A 8 13.13 25.83 -17.70
C ASN A 8 13.30 24.36 -18.14
N ILE A 9 14.55 23.88 -18.27
CA ILE A 9 14.88 22.52 -18.68
C ILE A 9 14.42 21.47 -17.64
N TYR A 10 14.64 21.71 -16.35
CA TYR A 10 14.24 20.80 -15.27
C TYR A 10 12.73 20.87 -14.97
N ASN A 11 12.08 22.00 -15.25
CA ASN A 11 10.62 22.07 -15.24
C ASN A 11 10.01 21.17 -16.31
N SER A 12 10.55 21.21 -17.53
CA SER A 12 10.05 20.37 -18.62
C SER A 12 10.20 18.88 -18.30
N LEU A 13 11.27 18.49 -17.61
CA LEU A 13 11.44 17.11 -17.11
C LEU A 13 10.32 16.67 -16.16
N LEU A 14 9.84 17.58 -15.31
CA LEU A 14 8.75 17.29 -14.37
C LEU A 14 7.38 17.20 -15.07
N ASP A 15 7.19 17.99 -16.13
CA ASP A 15 5.92 18.04 -16.85
C ASP A 15 5.79 16.93 -17.92
N MET A 16 6.90 16.37 -18.41
CA MET A 16 6.91 15.36 -19.48
C MET A 16 6.70 13.90 -19.01
N ASP A 17 6.63 13.65 -17.69
CA ASP A 17 6.40 12.31 -17.10
C ASP A 17 7.28 11.20 -17.71
N LEU A 18 8.57 11.50 -17.91
CA LEU A 18 9.52 10.63 -18.60
C LEU A 18 10.06 9.56 -17.66
N GLU A 19 10.08 8.30 -18.11
CA GLU A 19 10.60 7.17 -17.34
C GLU A 19 11.81 6.51 -18.03
N GLY A 20 12.58 5.75 -17.25
CA GLY A 20 13.60 4.83 -17.77
C GLY A 20 14.68 5.49 -18.63
N ASP A 21 14.84 5.02 -19.86
CA ASP A 21 15.94 5.44 -20.75
C ASP A 21 15.68 6.79 -21.43
N GLU A 22 14.42 7.20 -21.58
CA GLU A 22 14.06 8.52 -22.12
C GLU A 22 14.49 9.62 -21.14
N LEU A 23 14.19 9.46 -19.86
CA LEU A 23 14.64 10.38 -18.81
C LEU A 23 16.17 10.52 -18.79
N LYS A 24 16.89 9.40 -18.90
CA LYS A 24 18.37 9.40 -18.94
C LYS A 24 18.89 10.12 -20.17
N ALA A 25 18.28 9.93 -21.34
CA ALA A 25 18.68 10.61 -22.57
C ALA A 25 18.50 12.13 -22.43
N HIS A 26 17.34 12.57 -21.93
CA HIS A 26 17.08 13.99 -21.68
C HIS A 26 18.07 14.59 -20.68
N LEU A 27 18.33 13.91 -19.56
CA LEU A 27 19.32 14.36 -18.58
C LEU A 27 20.72 14.40 -19.20
N THR A 28 21.12 13.42 -20.00
CA THR A 28 22.47 13.37 -20.61
C THR A 28 22.69 14.51 -21.60
N ASN A 29 21.64 14.94 -22.30
CA ASN A 29 21.68 16.08 -23.23
C ASN A 29 21.79 17.46 -22.56
N ILE A 30 21.66 17.53 -21.24
CA ILE A 30 21.87 18.77 -20.48
C ILE A 30 23.38 18.94 -20.26
N GLU A 31 23.97 19.91 -20.95
CA GLU A 31 25.38 20.31 -20.84
C GLU A 31 25.62 21.27 -19.66
N ASP A 32 25.23 20.84 -18.45
CA ASP A 32 25.49 21.56 -17.20
C ASP A 32 26.73 20.98 -16.49
N ALA A 33 27.38 21.77 -15.63
CA ALA A 33 28.33 21.22 -14.67
C ALA A 33 27.64 20.18 -13.78
N ILE A 34 28.37 19.12 -13.38
CA ILE A 34 27.78 18.01 -12.61
C ILE A 34 27.11 18.47 -11.31
N GLU A 35 27.63 19.55 -10.70
CA GLU A 35 27.09 20.16 -9.49
C GLU A 35 25.75 20.87 -9.74
N GLU A 36 25.64 21.64 -10.82
CA GLU A 36 24.39 22.32 -11.22
C GLU A 36 23.31 21.32 -11.62
N LYS A 37 23.71 20.25 -12.31
CA LYS A 37 22.85 19.13 -12.67
C LYS A 37 22.34 18.38 -11.45
N ALA A 38 23.21 18.14 -10.47
CA ALA A 38 22.83 17.51 -9.21
C ALA A 38 21.83 18.37 -8.43
N ASP A 39 22.03 19.69 -8.37
CA ASP A 39 21.10 20.62 -7.71
C ASP A 39 19.74 20.66 -8.43
N GLY A 40 19.74 20.72 -9.76
CA GLY A 40 18.53 20.66 -10.58
C GLY A 40 17.72 19.37 -10.35
N ILE A 41 18.39 18.21 -10.39
CA ILE A 41 17.76 16.91 -10.13
C ILE A 41 17.25 16.82 -8.69
N ALA A 42 18.01 17.30 -7.70
CA ALA A 42 17.58 17.30 -6.30
C ALA A 42 16.31 18.14 -6.08
N LYS A 43 16.18 19.28 -6.75
CA LYS A 43 14.97 20.12 -6.70
C LYS A 43 13.77 19.44 -7.36
N VAL A 44 13.98 18.74 -8.49
CA VAL A 44 12.93 17.93 -9.15
C VAL A 44 12.45 16.83 -8.21
N LEU A 45 13.36 16.05 -7.62
CA LEU A 45 13.04 14.98 -6.68
C LEU A 45 12.24 15.49 -5.46
N LYS A 46 12.70 16.57 -4.83
CA LYS A 46 11.95 17.17 -3.69
C LYS A 46 10.55 17.66 -4.08
N THR A 47 10.37 18.12 -5.31
CA THR A 47 9.06 18.53 -5.82
C THR A 47 8.15 17.33 -6.01
N MET A 48 8.67 16.24 -6.60
CA MET A 48 7.93 14.98 -6.74
C MET A 48 7.56 14.38 -5.37
N ASP A 49 8.48 14.39 -4.40
CA ASP A 49 8.22 13.93 -3.04
C ASP A 49 7.10 14.74 -2.36
N ALA A 50 7.11 16.07 -2.53
CA ALA A 50 6.06 16.94 -1.99
C ALA A 50 4.70 16.68 -2.64
N GLU A 51 4.65 16.47 -3.95
CA GLU A 51 3.42 16.09 -4.66
C GLU A 51 2.92 14.71 -4.23
N ALA A 52 3.82 13.73 -4.06
CA ALA A 52 3.47 12.41 -3.55
C ALA A 52 2.87 12.46 -2.13
N ILE A 53 3.41 13.30 -1.25
CA ILE A 53 2.85 13.52 0.10
C ILE A 53 1.44 14.13 0.00
N ALA A 54 1.26 15.16 -0.83
CA ALA A 54 -0.05 15.79 -1.01
C ALA A 54 -1.09 14.81 -1.58
N LEU A 55 -0.71 13.97 -2.55
CA LEU A 55 -1.56 12.94 -3.11
C LEU A 55 -1.95 11.88 -2.06
N LYS A 56 -0.99 11.47 -1.21
CA LYS A 56 -1.25 10.53 -0.12
C LYS A 56 -2.22 11.09 0.91
N ASP A 57 -2.08 12.35 1.29
CA ASP A 57 -3.02 13.00 2.21
C ASP A 57 -4.44 13.02 1.60
N GLU A 58 -4.55 13.33 0.31
CA GLU A 58 -5.82 13.32 -0.40
C GLU A 58 -6.41 11.90 -0.51
N GLU A 59 -5.57 10.89 -0.76
CA GLU A 59 -5.94 9.47 -0.78
C GLU A 59 -6.49 9.04 0.58
N THR A 60 -5.82 9.39 1.68
CA THR A 60 -6.29 9.05 3.03
C THR A 60 -7.65 9.68 3.32
N ARG A 61 -7.84 10.96 2.97
CA ARG A 61 -9.12 11.66 3.10
C ARG A 61 -10.24 10.97 2.31
N LEU A 62 -9.96 10.55 1.07
CA LEU A 62 -10.93 9.83 0.23
C LEU A 62 -11.23 8.43 0.77
N ALA A 63 -10.21 7.72 1.27
CA ALA A 63 -10.35 6.40 1.88
C ALA A 63 -11.20 6.45 3.15
N GLU A 64 -11.03 7.47 4.00
CA GLU A 64 -11.87 7.72 5.16
C GLU A 64 -13.33 7.98 4.77
N LYS A 65 -13.56 8.83 3.76
CA LYS A 65 -14.91 9.10 3.23
C LYS A 65 -15.58 7.83 2.70
N ARG A 66 -14.84 7.00 1.95
CA ARG A 66 -15.33 5.69 1.48
C ARG A 66 -15.72 4.80 2.66
N LYS A 67 -14.83 4.65 3.66
CA LYS A 67 -15.08 3.84 4.85
C LYS A 67 -16.29 4.32 5.65
N ALA A 68 -16.49 5.63 5.76
CA ALA A 68 -17.67 6.21 6.40
C ALA A 68 -18.98 5.84 5.67
N LEU A 69 -18.99 5.87 4.33
CA LEU A 69 -20.14 5.45 3.54
C LEU A 69 -20.42 3.94 3.66
N GLU A 70 -19.38 3.11 3.64
CA GLU A 70 -19.50 1.66 3.85
C GLU A 70 -20.09 1.33 5.23
N ASN A 71 -19.59 2.00 6.27
CA ASN A 71 -20.11 1.84 7.62
C ASN A 71 -21.57 2.30 7.72
N ARG A 72 -21.92 3.44 7.12
CA ARG A 72 -23.31 3.94 7.11
C ARG A 72 -24.25 2.97 6.38
N SER A 73 -23.83 2.42 5.24
CA SER A 73 -24.59 1.41 4.49
C SER A 73 -24.78 0.14 5.33
N LYS A 74 -23.72 -0.36 5.96
CA LYS A 74 -23.76 -1.52 6.86
C LYS A 74 -24.73 -1.28 8.03
N ASN A 75 -24.67 -0.12 8.66
CA ASN A 75 -25.54 0.23 9.78
C ASN A 75 -27.01 0.31 9.36
N LEU A 76 -27.32 0.90 8.20
CA LEU A 76 -28.69 0.93 7.66
C LEU A 76 -29.22 -0.47 7.34
N LYS A 77 -28.39 -1.34 6.78
CA LYS A 77 -28.76 -2.74 6.54
C LYS A 77 -29.03 -3.49 7.83
N ALA A 78 -28.19 -3.29 8.85
CA ALA A 78 -28.37 -3.89 10.18
C ALA A 78 -29.65 -3.39 10.86
N TYR A 79 -29.92 -2.10 10.81
CA TYR A 79 -31.17 -1.51 11.30
C TYR A 79 -32.39 -2.13 10.60
N LEU A 80 -32.39 -2.21 9.27
CA LEU A 80 -33.50 -2.84 8.53
C LEU A 80 -33.69 -4.30 8.94
N GLN A 81 -32.60 -5.05 9.09
CA GLN A 81 -32.65 -6.43 9.56
C GLN A 81 -33.25 -6.53 10.97
N GLU A 82 -32.85 -5.66 11.90
CA GLU A 82 -33.41 -5.61 13.26
C GLU A 82 -34.91 -5.32 13.23
N GLN A 83 -35.33 -4.30 12.46
CA GLN A 83 -36.75 -3.97 12.32
C GLN A 83 -37.56 -5.13 11.73
N MET A 84 -37.02 -5.82 10.73
CA MET A 84 -37.64 -7.01 10.15
C MET A 84 -37.79 -8.16 11.16
N LEU A 85 -36.82 -8.34 12.06
CA LEU A 85 -36.87 -9.34 13.13
C LEU A 85 -37.87 -8.95 14.23
N LEU A 86 -37.96 -7.66 14.60
CA LEU A 86 -38.90 -7.16 15.61
C LEU A 86 -40.37 -7.39 15.22
N VAL A 87 -40.68 -7.28 13.93
CA VAL A 87 -42.04 -7.53 13.40
C VAL A 87 -42.25 -8.98 12.93
N ASP A 88 -41.30 -9.88 13.21
CA ASP A 88 -41.25 -11.29 12.79
C ASP A 88 -41.48 -11.52 11.28
N LYS A 89 -41.09 -10.55 10.44
CA LYS A 89 -41.17 -10.65 8.97
C LYS A 89 -39.80 -10.94 8.38
N LYS A 90 -39.48 -12.22 8.25
CA LYS A 90 -38.22 -12.69 7.64
C LYS A 90 -38.16 -12.49 6.12
N LYS A 91 -39.31 -12.31 5.45
CA LYS A 91 -39.42 -12.05 4.01
C LYS A 91 -40.32 -10.86 3.75
N ILE A 92 -39.81 -9.89 3.00
CA ILE A 92 -40.57 -8.71 2.54
C ILE A 92 -40.35 -8.59 1.03
N LYS A 93 -41.44 -8.43 0.28
CA LYS A 93 -41.37 -8.10 -1.15
C LYS A 93 -42.05 -6.77 -1.37
N THR A 94 -41.34 -5.82 -1.97
CA THR A 94 -41.86 -4.54 -2.43
C THR A 94 -42.03 -4.59 -3.95
N THR A 95 -42.52 -3.50 -4.53
CA THR A 95 -42.69 -3.37 -5.98
C THR A 95 -41.38 -3.51 -6.74
N LEU A 96 -40.26 -3.07 -6.15
CA LEU A 96 -38.95 -3.01 -6.82
C LEU A 96 -37.91 -3.98 -6.23
N PHE A 97 -38.06 -4.39 -4.96
CA PHE A 97 -37.04 -5.16 -4.25
C PHE A 97 -37.63 -6.31 -3.45
N SER A 98 -36.84 -7.36 -3.22
CA SER A 98 -37.19 -8.47 -2.33
C SER A 98 -36.11 -8.61 -1.26
N PHE A 99 -36.54 -8.72 -0.01
CA PHE A 99 -35.69 -8.85 1.18
C PHE A 99 -35.98 -10.18 1.85
N ASN A 100 -34.93 -10.93 2.18
CA ASN A 100 -35.05 -12.21 2.86
C ASN A 100 -33.92 -12.32 3.89
N ILE A 101 -34.27 -12.61 5.15
CA ILE A 101 -33.30 -12.93 6.19
C ILE A 101 -33.04 -14.43 6.12
N GLN A 102 -31.84 -14.79 5.69
CA GLN A 102 -31.37 -16.17 5.62
C GLN A 102 -30.32 -16.43 6.71
N LYS A 103 -30.25 -17.68 7.19
CA LYS A 103 -29.13 -18.11 8.04
C LYS A 103 -27.85 -18.15 7.21
N ASN A 104 -26.82 -17.44 7.67
CA ASN A 104 -25.48 -17.55 7.09
C ASN A 104 -24.93 -18.97 7.29
N ALA A 105 -23.96 -19.36 6.46
CA ALA A 105 -23.20 -20.58 6.68
C ALA A 105 -22.60 -20.60 8.10
N PRO A 106 -22.56 -21.76 8.77
CA PRO A 106 -21.97 -21.86 10.10
C PRO A 106 -20.51 -21.37 10.04
N SER A 107 -20.20 -20.38 10.88
CA SER A 107 -18.82 -19.93 11.07
C SER A 107 -18.17 -20.78 12.15
N LEU A 108 -16.95 -21.24 11.89
CA LEU A 108 -16.15 -21.95 12.89
C LEU A 108 -15.69 -20.93 13.93
N LYS A 109 -16.26 -21.00 15.13
CA LYS A 109 -15.79 -20.23 16.29
C LYS A 109 -14.91 -21.13 17.14
N ILE A 110 -13.61 -20.91 17.09
CA ILE A 110 -12.65 -21.58 17.97
C ILE A 110 -12.79 -20.95 19.36
N ILE A 111 -13.16 -21.77 20.34
CA ILE A 111 -13.34 -21.32 21.74
C ILE A 111 -12.00 -21.31 22.46
N ASP A 112 -11.14 -22.28 22.14
CA ASP A 112 -9.83 -22.49 22.75
C ASP A 112 -8.92 -23.19 21.74
N GLU A 113 -7.90 -22.47 21.25
CA GLU A 113 -6.94 -23.00 20.28
C GLU A 113 -6.09 -24.14 20.86
N SER A 114 -5.91 -24.21 22.18
CA SER A 114 -5.11 -25.27 22.83
C SER A 114 -5.79 -26.64 22.81
N LYS A 115 -7.09 -26.69 22.57
CA LYS A 115 -7.89 -27.91 22.45
C LYS A 115 -8.13 -28.32 21.00
N VAL A 116 -7.62 -27.54 20.05
CA VAL A 116 -7.70 -27.88 18.62
C VAL A 116 -6.64 -28.94 18.34
N PRO A 117 -7.01 -30.09 17.74
CA PRO A 117 -6.02 -31.11 17.37
C PRO A 117 -4.93 -30.53 16.45
N GLU A 118 -3.68 -30.95 16.65
CA GLU A 118 -2.53 -30.52 15.83
C GLU A 118 -2.73 -30.80 14.33
N GLU A 119 -3.60 -31.74 13.97
CA GLU A 119 -3.99 -32.06 12.58
C GLU A 119 -4.58 -30.86 11.81
N PHE A 120 -5.11 -29.85 12.51
CA PHE A 120 -5.68 -28.64 11.89
C PHE A 120 -4.71 -27.45 11.86
N PHE A 121 -3.50 -27.59 12.41
CA PHE A 121 -2.48 -26.55 12.37
C PHE A 121 -1.51 -26.78 11.20
N ILE A 122 -1.34 -25.74 10.38
CA ILE A 122 -0.31 -25.73 9.35
C ILE A 122 0.97 -25.13 9.96
N ILE A 123 2.00 -25.94 10.14
CA ILE A 123 3.30 -25.48 10.65
C ILE A 123 4.01 -24.74 9.51
N GLU A 124 4.00 -23.40 9.55
CA GLU A 124 4.70 -22.58 8.56
C GLU A 124 6.19 -22.47 8.90
N ARG A 125 7.06 -23.06 8.06
CA ARG A 125 8.52 -22.98 8.21
C ARG A 125 9.02 -21.61 7.75
N LYS A 126 8.97 -20.61 8.63
CA LYS A 126 9.42 -19.25 8.34
C LYS A 126 10.94 -19.14 8.39
N LEU A 127 11.57 -18.73 7.29
CA LEU A 127 13.01 -18.50 7.23
C LEU A 127 13.38 -17.22 8.00
N ASN A 128 14.19 -17.35 9.04
CA ASN A 128 14.76 -16.19 9.73
C ASN A 128 15.96 -15.65 8.94
N LYS A 129 15.69 -14.73 8.02
CA LYS A 129 16.71 -14.08 7.18
C LYS A 129 17.75 -13.29 8.00
N THR A 130 17.39 -12.79 9.17
CA THR A 130 18.31 -12.01 10.03
C THR A 130 19.35 -12.91 10.68
N GLU A 131 18.93 -14.04 11.24
CA GLU A 131 19.84 -15.03 11.80
C GLU A 131 20.69 -15.68 10.71
N LEU A 132 20.08 -16.00 9.55
CA LEU A 132 20.84 -16.52 8.40
C LEU A 132 21.89 -15.51 7.91
N LYS A 133 21.54 -14.21 7.83
CA LYS A 133 22.49 -13.15 7.45
C LYS A 133 23.66 -13.05 8.44
N ASN A 134 23.42 -13.23 9.74
CA ASN A 134 24.48 -13.22 10.75
C ASN A 134 25.33 -14.49 10.67
N ALA A 135 24.73 -15.67 10.53
CA ALA A 135 25.46 -16.93 10.38
C ALA A 135 26.35 -16.93 9.12
N VAL A 136 25.86 -16.37 8.01
CA VAL A 136 26.62 -16.20 6.76
C VAL A 136 27.76 -15.18 6.92
N LYS A 137 27.58 -14.11 7.73
CA LYS A 137 28.67 -13.20 8.09
C LYS A 137 29.76 -13.87 8.93
N ASP A 138 29.36 -14.80 9.80
CA ASP A 138 30.27 -15.54 10.69
C ASP A 138 30.97 -16.71 9.97
N GLY A 139 30.78 -16.86 8.66
CA GLY A 139 31.45 -17.86 7.82
C GLY A 139 30.79 -19.25 7.80
N LEU A 140 29.62 -19.41 8.44
CA LEU A 140 28.82 -20.62 8.37
C LEU A 140 27.80 -20.52 7.22
N TYR A 141 27.58 -21.62 6.49
CA TYR A 141 26.59 -21.71 5.39
C TYR A 141 26.91 -20.90 4.12
N ALA A 142 28.19 -20.78 3.76
CA ALA A 142 28.64 -20.14 2.51
C ALA A 142 28.08 -20.78 1.22
N ASP A 143 27.62 -22.04 1.29
CA ASP A 143 26.98 -22.74 0.17
C ASP A 143 25.51 -22.34 -0.05
N ALA A 144 24.88 -21.67 0.93
CA ALA A 144 23.44 -21.40 0.94
C ALA A 144 23.06 -19.92 0.70
N ALA A 145 23.96 -18.97 0.94
CA ALA A 145 23.71 -17.54 0.67
C ALA A 145 25.01 -16.73 0.58
N THR A 146 25.04 -15.77 -0.33
CA THR A 146 26.12 -14.77 -0.50
C THR A 146 25.65 -13.39 -0.05
N LEU A 147 26.58 -12.56 0.45
CA LEU A 147 26.29 -11.16 0.83
C LEU A 147 26.69 -10.24 -0.32
N GLU A 148 25.71 -9.57 -0.92
CA GLU A 148 25.95 -8.49 -1.89
C GLU A 148 25.70 -7.13 -1.24
N SER A 149 26.60 -6.17 -1.47
CA SER A 149 26.44 -4.77 -1.09
C SER A 149 26.32 -3.90 -2.34
N SER A 150 25.23 -3.15 -2.45
CA SER A 150 25.08 -2.09 -3.45
C SER A 150 25.28 -0.71 -2.84
N GLU A 151 25.85 0.21 -3.61
CA GLU A 151 25.99 1.62 -3.25
C GLU A 151 24.74 2.38 -3.73
N SER A 152 24.23 3.30 -2.91
CA SER A 152 23.08 4.15 -3.26
C SER A 152 23.37 5.62 -2.94
N LEU A 153 23.00 6.52 -3.86
CA LEU A 153 23.13 7.96 -3.68
C LEU A 153 22.21 8.42 -2.54
N ARG A 154 22.74 9.20 -1.60
CA ARG A 154 21.96 9.84 -0.52
C ARG A 154 21.99 11.35 -0.68
N ILE A 155 20.83 11.94 -0.86
CA ILE A 155 20.62 13.39 -0.84
C ILE A 155 20.15 13.74 0.58
N ARG A 156 20.84 14.67 1.26
CA ARG A 156 20.44 15.20 2.58
C ARG A 156 20.01 16.65 2.46
#